data_AF-A0A9D7AGE5-F1
#
_entry.id   AF-A0A9D7AGE5-F1
#
_cell.length_a   1.000
_cell.length_b   1.000
_cell.length_c   1.000
_cell.angle_alpha   90.00
_cell.angle_beta   90.00
_cell.angle_gamma   90.00
#
_symmetry.space_group_name_H-M   'P 1'
#
loop_
_entity.id
_entity.type
_entity.pdbx_description
1 polymer ?
#
loop_
_entity_poly.entity_id
_entity_poly.type
_entity_poly.pdbx_seq_one_letter_code
_entity_poly.pdbx_strand_id
1 'polypeptide(L)' 'MSKSSATIDEIAITADNLQSLLCILHEREPQKLGGAEVYSTIGLAWDLACTISSWLEKEVEKND' A
#
# COMPACT_ATOMS: atom_id res chain seq x y z
N MET A 1 17.83 -2.84 18.35
CA MET A 1 17.73 -2.86 16.87
C MET A 1 17.06 -1.57 16.45
N SER A 2 17.76 -0.70 15.74
CA SER A 2 17.17 0.55 15.24
C SER A 2 16.04 0.19 14.28
N LYS A 3 14.80 0.58 14.62
CA LYS A 3 13.70 0.58 13.64
C LYS A 3 14.07 1.66 12.62
N SER A 4 14.72 1.28 11.53
CA SER A 4 14.92 2.20 10.40
C SER A 4 13.53 2.65 9.97
N SER A 5 13.21 3.94 10.18
CA SER A 5 12.00 4.49 9.59
C SER A 5 12.16 4.40 8.08
N ALA A 6 11.13 3.93 7.38
CA ALA A 6 11.14 3.96 5.92
C ALA A 6 11.48 5.37 5.45
N THR A 7 12.31 5.46 4.42
CA THR A 7 12.66 6.71 3.76
C THR A 7 11.49 7.20 2.90
N ILE A 8 11.48 8.49 2.55
CA ILE A 8 10.44 9.05 1.67
C ILE A 8 10.41 8.35 0.30
N ASP A 9 11.57 7.93 -0.21
CA ASP A 9 11.69 7.20 -1.47
C ASP A 9 11.04 5.81 -1.39
N GLU A 10 11.28 5.07 -0.29
CA GLU A 10 10.64 3.78 -0.05
C GLU A 10 9.11 3.91 0.06
N ILE A 11 8.62 4.99 0.66
CA ILE A 11 7.18 5.26 0.77
C ILE A 11 6.60 5.66 -0.59
N ALA A 12 7.32 6.44 -1.40
CA ALA A 12 6.90 6.78 -2.75
C ALA A 12 6.77 5.52 -3.64
N ILE A 13 7.75 4.61 -3.58
CA ILE A 13 7.68 3.31 -4.27
C ILE A 13 6.51 2.48 -3.76
N THR A 14 6.27 2.47 -2.45
CA THR A 14 5.13 1.76 -1.83
C THR A 14 3.79 2.32 -2.35
N ALA A 15 3.67 3.63 -2.49
CA ALA A 15 2.47 4.28 -3.03
C ALA A 15 2.25 3.97 -4.52
N ASP A 16 3.31 3.94 -5.33
CA ASP A 16 3.23 3.55 -6.74
C ASP A 16 2.80 2.08 -6.91
N ASN A 17 3.32 1.19 -6.07
CA ASN A 17 2.90 -0.21 -6.03
C ASN A 17 1.42 -0.35 -5.62
N LEU A 18 0.96 0.43 -4.63
CA LEU A 18 -0.45 0.47 -4.25
C LEU A 18 -1.33 0.92 -5.42
N GLN A 19 -0.95 2.00 -6.09
CA GLN A 19 -1.67 2.48 -7.27
C GLN A 19 -1.76 1.40 -8.36
N SER A 20 -0.65 0.73 -8.64
CA SER A 20 -0.58 -0.35 -9.63
C SER A 20 -1.53 -1.50 -9.30
N LEU A 21 -1.59 -1.94 -8.03
CA LEU A 21 -2.52 -2.99 -7.59
C LEU A 21 -3.98 -2.57 -7.73
N LEU A 22 -4.30 -1.32 -7.39
CA LEU A 22 -5.65 -0.77 -7.54
C LEU A 22 -6.06 -0.67 -9.02
N CYS A 23 -5.14 -0.30 -9.90
CA CYS A 23 -5.37 -0.33 -11.35
C CYS A 23 -5.66 -1.75 -11.84
N ILE A 24 -4.89 -2.76 -11.41
CA ILE A 24 -5.14 -4.16 -11.76
C ILE A 24 -6.55 -4.60 -11.31
N LEU A 25 -6.93 -4.27 -10.08
CA LEU A 25 -8.27 -4.57 -9.55
C LEU A 25 -9.37 -3.88 -10.37
N HIS A 26 -9.14 -2.62 -10.77
CA HIS A 26 -10.11 -1.86 -11.54
C HIS A 26 -10.27 -2.37 -12.98
N GLU A 27 -9.15 -2.59 -13.68
CA GLU A 27 -9.12 -2.97 -15.10
C GLU A 27 -9.57 -4.40 -15.35
N ARG A 28 -9.22 -5.33 -14.46
CA ARG A 28 -9.50 -6.74 -14.68
C ARG A 28 -10.94 -7.14 -14.40
N GLU A 29 -11.77 -6.21 -13.93
CA GLU A 29 -13.11 -6.44 -13.41
C GLU A 29 -13.10 -7.55 -12.34
N PRO A 30 -13.14 -7.23 -11.04
CA PRO A 30 -12.93 -8.23 -9.97
C PRO A 30 -13.83 -9.47 -10.08
N GLN A 31 -15.01 -9.35 -10.68
CA GLN A 31 -15.90 -10.48 -10.99
C GLN A 31 -15.30 -11.54 -11.95
N LYS A 32 -14.25 -11.22 -12.73
CA LYS A 32 -13.58 -12.09 -13.70
C LYS A 32 -12.30 -12.73 -13.15
N LEU A 33 -11.68 -12.11 -12.14
CA LEU A 33 -10.59 -12.71 -11.37
C LEU A 33 -11.22 -13.65 -10.35
N GLY A 34 -10.73 -14.88 -10.23
CA GLY A 34 -11.28 -15.81 -9.25
C GLY A 34 -11.25 -15.19 -7.84
N GLY A 35 -12.22 -15.54 -6.99
CA GLY A 35 -12.36 -14.89 -5.67
C GLY A 35 -11.06 -14.84 -4.86
N ALA A 36 -10.26 -15.92 -4.88
CA ALA A 36 -8.99 -15.98 -4.16
C ALA A 36 -7.95 -14.95 -4.66
N GLU A 37 -7.85 -14.72 -5.97
CA GLU A 37 -6.90 -13.75 -6.55
C GLU A 37 -7.30 -12.32 -6.21
N VAL A 38 -8.61 -12.04 -6.25
CA VAL A 38 -9.16 -10.74 -5.84
C VAL A 38 -8.88 -10.47 -4.37
N TYR A 39 -9.21 -11.41 -3.48
CA TYR A 39 -8.97 -11.24 -2.05
C TYR A 39 -7.48 -11.08 -1.73
N SER A 40 -6.60 -11.83 -2.40
CA SER A 40 -5.15 -11.69 -2.21
C SER A 40 -4.66 -10.31 -2.68
N THR A 41 -5.15 -9.82 -3.81
CA THR A 41 -4.75 -8.51 -4.35
C THR A 41 -5.24 -7.37 -3.48
N ILE A 42 -6.47 -7.46 -2.96
CA ILE A 42 -7.03 -6.51 -1.99
C ILE A 42 -6.22 -6.52 -0.69
N GLY A 43 -5.85 -7.70 -0.19
CA GLY A 43 -5.03 -7.83 1.02
C GLY A 43 -3.67 -7.14 0.87
N LEU A 44 -2.98 -7.37 -0.25
CA LEU A 44 -1.72 -6.68 -0.55
C LEU A 44 -1.90 -5.16 -0.65
N ALA A 45 -2.94 -4.69 -1.33
CA ALA A 45 -3.23 -3.25 -1.41
C ALA A 45 -3.50 -2.65 -0.02
N TRP A 46 -4.20 -3.37 0.84
CA TRP A 46 -4.45 -2.97 2.22
C TRP A 46 -3.15 -2.82 3.02
N ASP A 47 -2.24 -3.81 2.95
CA ASP A 47 -0.98 -3.79 3.70
C ASP A 47 -0.09 -2.60 3.27
N LEU A 48 -0.03 -2.31 1.97
CA LEU A 48 0.71 -1.14 1.46
C LEU A 48 0.07 0.17 1.93
N ALA A 49 -1.26 0.27 1.91
CA ALA A 49 -1.97 1.45 2.41
C ALA A 49 -1.70 1.68 3.91
N CYS A 50 -1.75 0.64 4.74
CA CYS A 50 -1.40 0.73 6.16
C CYS A 50 0.05 1.19 6.36
N THR A 51 0.98 0.69 5.56
CA THR A 51 2.40 1.09 5.63
C THR A 51 2.58 2.59 5.37
N ILE A 52 1.92 3.12 4.34
CA ILE A 52 1.96 4.55 4.00
C ILE A 52 1.31 5.38 5.11
N SER A 53 0.10 5.02 5.56
CA SER A 53 -0.61 5.73 6.62
C SER A 53 0.19 5.81 7.91
N SER A 54 0.74 4.68 8.37
CA SER A 54 1.57 4.64 9.58
C SER A 54 2.90 5.40 9.45
N TRP A 55 3.37 5.64 8.24
CA TRP A 55 4.52 6.52 8.02
C TRP A 55 4.10 7.99 8.10
N LEU A 56 3.00 8.37 7.43
CA LEU A 56 2.46 9.73 7.46
C LEU A 56 2.12 10.18 8.88
N GLU A 57 1.49 9.32 9.68
CA GLU A 57 1.18 9.59 11.09
C GLU A 57 2.44 9.96 11.89
N LYS A 58 3.54 9.21 11.70
CA LYS A 58 4.82 9.50 12.38
C LYS A 58 5.47 10.77 11.88
N GLU A 59 5.31 11.12 10.60
CA GLU A 59 5.82 12.38 10.09
C GLU A 59 5.02 13.57 10.63
N VAL A 60 3.72 13.44 10.85
CA VAL A 60 2.92 14.47 11.54
C VAL A 60 3.42 14.66 12.97
N GLU A 61 3.57 13.56 13.74
CA GLU A 61 4.06 13.61 15.13
C GLU A 61 5.46 14.23 15.28
N LYS A 62 6.32 14.18 14.26
CA LYS A 62 7.66 14.80 14.28
C LYS A 62 7.64 16.30 14.04
N ASN A 63 6.56 16.83 13.45
CA ASN A 63 6.45 18.23 13.06
C ASN A 63 5.60 19.07 14.03
N ASP A 64 5.06 18.46 15.08
CA ASP A 64 4.40 19.10 16.24
C ASP A 64 5.37 19.30 17.41
#